data_AF-A0A5A7YCR7-F1
#
_entry.id   AF-A0A5A7YCR7-F1
#
_cell.length_a   1.000
_cell.length_b   1.000
_cell.length_c   1.000
_cell.angle_alpha   90.00
_cell.angle_beta   90.00
_cell.angle_gamma   90.00
#
_symmetry.space_group_name_H-M   'P 1'
#
loop_
_entity.id
_entity.type
_entity.pdbx_description
1 polymer ?
#
loop_
_entity_poly.entity_id
_entity_poly.type
_entity_poly.pdbx_seq_one_letter_code
_entity_poly.pdbx_strand_id
1 'polypeptide(L)'
;MVTSVLVLAVVLLVLILVGFVLGYNKIRSADVRVSEALAGVDVELTRRASLIPSLVHTVQTFAAHEKGVLDHVTDARAALTTATGGRSVADRSAAERELDSALQPLLALGQSHPQLNSSNNFLNLQDNLADTENKLAFARQYYNDAVATLNKTLTTIPWMFVAPLAGVSEREYYQING
;
A
#
# COMPACT_ATOMS: atom_id res chain seq x y z
N MET A 1 -39.14 44.02 -9.98
CA MET A 1 -37.67 44.05 -10.16
C MET A 1 -36.95 43.49 -8.94
N VAL A 2 -37.13 44.06 -7.75
CA VAL A 2 -36.46 43.58 -6.50
C VAL A 2 -36.78 42.12 -6.17
N THR A 3 -38.04 41.71 -6.25
CA THR A 3 -38.45 40.31 -5.97
C THR A 3 -37.80 39.30 -6.90
N SER A 4 -37.68 39.62 -8.20
CA SER A 4 -37.03 38.76 -9.19
C SER A 4 -35.53 38.62 -8.95
N VAL A 5 -34.86 39.70 -8.52
CA VAL A 5 -33.44 39.70 -8.14
C VAL A 5 -33.21 38.85 -6.89
N LEU A 6 -34.08 38.97 -5.88
CA LEU A 6 -34.01 38.16 -4.67
C LEU A 6 -34.21 36.66 -4.97
N VAL A 7 -35.18 36.31 -5.80
CA VAL A 7 -35.40 34.91 -6.21
C VAL A 7 -34.17 34.36 -6.94
N LEU A 8 -33.57 35.12 -7.86
CA LEU A 8 -32.35 34.70 -8.56
C LEU A 8 -31.17 34.49 -7.59
N ALA A 9 -31.01 35.38 -6.60
CA ALA A 9 -29.96 35.27 -5.59
C ALA A 9 -30.15 34.02 -4.71
N VAL A 10 -31.38 33.72 -4.29
CA VAL A 10 -31.67 32.51 -3.51
C VAL A 10 -31.41 31.25 -4.34
N VAL A 11 -31.83 31.21 -5.61
CA VAL A 11 -31.57 30.07 -6.49
C VAL A 11 -30.06 29.85 -6.65
N LEU A 12 -29.29 30.91 -6.88
CA LEU A 12 -27.83 30.82 -6.99
C LEU A 12 -27.18 30.30 -5.70
N LEU A 13 -27.62 30.80 -4.54
CA LEU A 13 -27.15 30.34 -3.24
C LEU A 13 -27.42 28.85 -3.02
N VAL A 14 -28.63 28.39 -3.36
CA VAL A 14 -28.99 26.97 -3.27
C VAL A 14 -28.12 26.12 -4.19
N LEU A 15 -27.85 26.57 -5.42
CA LEU A 15 -26.97 25.85 -6.35
C LEU A 15 -25.53 25.75 -5.82
N ILE A 16 -25.00 26.81 -5.21
CA ILE A 16 -23.68 26.80 -4.59
C ILE A 16 -23.64 25.82 -3.41
N LEU A 17 -24.67 25.83 -2.56
CA LEU A 17 -24.74 24.94 -1.40
C LEU A 17 -24.85 23.47 -1.80
N VAL A 18 -25.66 23.16 -2.80
CA VAL A 18 -25.74 21.79 -3.36
C VAL A 18 -24.40 21.37 -3.96
N GLY A 19 -23.75 22.24 -4.74
CA GLY A 19 -22.43 21.98 -5.31
C GLY A 19 -21.37 21.73 -4.23
N PHE A 20 -21.40 22.50 -3.14
CA PHE A 20 -20.52 22.34 -1.99
C PHE A 20 -20.71 20.96 -1.32
N VAL A 21 -21.95 20.57 -1.00
CA VAL A 21 -22.24 19.29 -0.35
C VAL A 21 -21.81 18.10 -1.23
N LEU A 22 -22.07 18.17 -2.53
CA LEU A 22 -21.63 17.14 -3.48
C LEU A 22 -20.11 17.04 -3.55
N GLY A 23 -19.42 18.18 -3.61
CA GLY A 23 -17.96 18.23 -3.64
C GLY A 23 -17.32 17.70 -2.37
N TYR A 24 -17.86 18.09 -1.22
CA TYR A 24 -17.38 17.64 0.08
C TYR A 24 -17.47 16.11 0.20
N ASN A 25 -18.64 15.55 -0.10
CA ASN A 25 -18.85 14.10 -0.05
C ASN A 25 -17.98 13.35 -1.06
N LYS A 26 -17.78 13.92 -2.27
CA LYS A 26 -16.92 13.33 -3.28
C LYS A 26 -15.46 13.26 -2.82
N ILE A 27 -14.93 14.34 -2.26
CA ILE A 27 -13.55 14.38 -1.76
C ILE A 27 -13.37 13.42 -0.59
N ARG A 28 -14.29 13.42 0.39
CA ARG A 28 -14.23 12.50 1.55
C ARG A 28 -14.36 11.04 1.13
N SER A 29 -15.22 10.74 0.16
CA SER A 29 -15.34 9.38 -0.39
C SER A 29 -14.05 8.93 -1.09
N ALA A 30 -13.39 9.81 -1.84
CA ALA A 30 -12.11 9.50 -2.46
C ALA A 30 -11.01 9.25 -1.41
N ASP A 31 -10.96 10.03 -0.32
CA ASP A 31 -10.01 9.86 0.78
C ASP A 31 -10.22 8.53 1.53
N VAL A 32 -11.47 8.15 1.77
CA VAL A 32 -11.81 6.82 2.34
C VAL A 32 -11.32 5.71 1.41
N ARG A 33 -11.56 5.83 0.09
CA ARG A 33 -11.09 4.84 -0.89
C ARG A 33 -9.57 4.69 -0.92
N VAL A 34 -8.82 5.80 -0.80
CA VAL A 34 -7.35 5.74 -0.67
C VAL A 34 -6.95 4.99 0.59
N SER A 35 -7.63 5.25 1.71
CA SER A 35 -7.34 4.60 2.99
C SER A 35 -7.66 3.10 2.96
N GLU A 36 -8.77 2.71 2.33
CA GLU A 36 -9.14 1.31 2.08
C GLU A 36 -8.11 0.60 1.19
N ALA A 37 -7.67 1.25 0.10
CA ALA A 37 -6.67 0.70 -0.79
C ALA A 37 -5.31 0.50 -0.09
N LEU A 38 -4.90 1.45 0.77
CA LEU A 38 -3.69 1.32 1.57
C LEU A 38 -3.78 0.18 2.59
N ALA A 39 -4.95 -0.01 3.20
CA ALA A 39 -5.18 -1.15 4.08
C ALA A 39 -5.06 -2.49 3.32
N GLY A 40 -5.46 -2.53 2.04
CA GLY A 40 -5.23 -3.69 1.17
C GLY A 40 -3.74 -3.99 0.97
N VAL A 41 -2.91 -2.97 0.81
CA VAL A 41 -1.44 -3.13 0.78
C VAL A 41 -0.93 -3.68 2.11
N ASP A 42 -1.37 -3.11 3.24
CA ASP A 42 -0.95 -3.55 4.57
C ASP A 42 -1.30 -5.04 4.85
N VAL A 43 -2.43 -5.53 4.31
CA VAL A 43 -2.81 -6.95 4.39
C VAL A 43 -1.80 -7.85 3.69
N GLU A 44 -1.39 -7.51 2.46
CA GLU A 44 -0.45 -8.32 1.70
C GLU A 44 0.98 -8.23 2.27
N LEU A 45 1.41 -7.07 2.75
CA LEU A 45 2.68 -6.92 3.48
C LEU A 45 2.70 -7.78 4.75
N THR A 46 1.60 -7.77 5.52
CA THR A 46 1.46 -8.58 6.73
C THR A 46 1.49 -10.08 6.40
N ARG A 47 0.76 -10.50 5.35
CA ARG A 47 0.80 -11.89 4.86
C ARG A 47 2.23 -12.29 4.51
N ARG A 48 2.94 -11.46 3.75
CA ARG A 48 4.33 -11.72 3.36
C ARG A 48 5.25 -11.88 4.57
N ALA A 49 5.19 -10.94 5.51
CA ALA A 49 5.96 -10.99 6.76
C ALA A 49 5.62 -12.21 7.64
N SER A 50 4.38 -12.70 7.57
CA SER A 50 3.94 -13.88 8.34
C SER A 50 4.51 -15.21 7.81
N LEU A 51 4.91 -15.28 6.54
CA LEU A 51 5.50 -16.46 5.92
C LEU A 51 6.99 -16.63 6.27
N ILE A 52 7.66 -15.52 6.59
CA ILE A 52 9.11 -15.48 6.82
C ILE A 52 9.59 -16.41 7.95
N PRO A 53 8.94 -16.50 9.13
CA PRO A 53 9.40 -17.40 10.19
C PRO A 53 9.40 -18.88 9.76
N SER A 54 8.36 -19.31 9.04
CA SER A 54 8.26 -20.66 8.51
C SER A 54 9.33 -20.95 7.46
N LEU A 55 9.66 -19.95 6.65
CA LEU A 55 10.75 -20.03 5.67
C LEU A 55 12.11 -20.13 6.35
N VAL A 56 12.40 -19.24 7.30
CA VAL A 56 13.64 -19.24 8.08
C VAL A 56 13.83 -20.59 8.79
N HIS A 57 12.80 -21.11 9.44
CA HIS A 57 12.85 -22.42 10.10
C HIS A 57 13.14 -23.56 9.12
N THR A 58 12.49 -23.54 7.94
CA THR A 58 12.71 -24.55 6.90
C THR A 58 14.15 -24.51 6.39
N VAL A 59 14.67 -23.33 6.06
CA VAL A 59 16.05 -23.15 5.60
C VAL A 59 17.06 -23.52 6.68
N GLN A 60 16.82 -23.13 7.94
CA GLN A 60 17.69 -23.43 9.07
C GLN A 60 17.88 -24.93 9.30
N THR A 61 16.90 -25.76 8.95
CA THR A 61 17.01 -27.22 9.05
C THR A 61 18.09 -27.79 8.12
N PHE A 62 18.35 -27.15 6.98
CA PHE A 62 19.30 -27.62 5.96
C PHE A 62 20.58 -26.78 5.84
N ALA A 63 20.52 -25.52 6.25
CA ALA A 63 21.58 -24.52 6.08
C ALA A 63 21.84 -23.73 7.38
N ALA A 64 21.94 -24.44 8.51
CA ALA A 64 22.12 -23.84 9.84
C ALA A 64 23.37 -22.94 9.99
N HIS A 65 24.36 -23.09 9.11
CA HIS A 65 25.58 -22.29 9.10
C HIS A 65 25.38 -20.91 8.44
N GLU A 66 24.29 -20.70 7.70
CA GLU A 66 23.98 -19.46 6.97
C GLU A 66 23.32 -18.38 7.86
N LYS A 67 23.84 -18.21 9.08
CA LYS A 67 23.24 -17.32 10.09
C LYS A 67 23.08 -15.89 9.60
N GLY A 68 24.10 -15.34 8.93
CA GLY A 68 24.04 -13.97 8.42
C GLY A 68 22.88 -13.73 7.45
N VAL A 69 22.54 -14.72 6.63
CA VAL A 69 21.40 -14.63 5.69
C VAL A 69 20.07 -14.74 6.44
N LEU A 70 19.97 -15.66 7.40
CA LEU A 70 18.76 -15.84 8.22
C LEU A 70 18.46 -14.64 9.12
N ASP A 71 19.51 -14.07 9.73
CA ASP A 71 19.41 -12.88 10.59
C ASP A 71 18.97 -11.66 9.78
N HIS A 72 19.60 -11.43 8.61
CA HIS A 72 19.23 -10.31 7.73
C HIS A 72 17.76 -10.37 7.28
N VAL A 73 17.24 -11.56 6.94
CA VAL A 73 15.82 -11.74 6.57
C VAL A 73 14.89 -11.51 7.78
N THR A 74 15.32 -11.91 8.98
CA THR A 74 14.56 -11.71 10.21
C THR A 74 14.47 -10.23 10.57
N ASP A 75 15.58 -9.49 10.42
CA ASP A 75 15.65 -8.05 10.65
C ASP A 75 14.80 -7.29 9.63
N ALA A 76 14.92 -7.61 8.34
CA ALA A 76 14.12 -7.00 7.28
C ALA A 76 12.61 -7.25 7.48
N ARG A 77 12.22 -8.44 7.96
CA ARG A 77 10.84 -8.74 8.35
C ARG A 77 10.37 -7.86 9.52
N ALA A 78 11.22 -7.64 10.53
CA ALA A 78 10.91 -6.79 11.67
C ALA A 78 10.73 -5.32 11.24
N ALA A 79 11.61 -4.84 10.35
CA ALA A 79 11.49 -3.52 9.73
C ALA A 79 10.17 -3.38 8.95
N LEU A 80 9.81 -4.37 8.12
CA LEU A 80 8.55 -4.36 7.39
C LEU A 80 7.33 -4.35 8.32
N THR A 81 7.35 -5.17 9.37
CA THR A 81 6.27 -5.22 10.35
C THR A 81 6.09 -3.88 11.07
N THR A 82 7.20 -3.18 11.34
CA THR A 82 7.18 -1.86 11.98
C THR A 82 6.67 -0.76 11.04
N ALA A 83 7.03 -0.83 9.76
CA ALA A 83 6.57 0.13 8.75
C ALA A 83 5.09 -0.07 8.38
N THR A 84 4.62 -1.33 8.39
CA THR A 84 3.23 -1.69 8.12
C THR A 84 2.29 -1.08 9.17
N GLY A 85 1.21 -0.43 8.73
CA GLY A 85 0.31 0.29 9.64
C GLY A 85 0.81 1.68 10.10
N GLY A 86 2.01 2.10 9.70
CA GLY A 86 2.50 3.47 9.90
C GLY A 86 1.74 4.50 9.06
N ARG A 87 2.12 5.79 9.14
CA ARG A 87 1.50 6.83 8.29
C ARG A 87 2.20 7.03 6.95
N SER A 88 3.48 6.68 6.87
CA SER A 88 4.32 6.90 5.70
C SER A 88 4.20 5.75 4.70
N VAL A 89 3.87 6.07 3.45
CA VAL A 89 3.88 5.12 2.34
C VAL A 89 5.33 4.87 1.89
N ALA A 90 6.18 5.88 1.98
CA ALA A 90 7.60 5.76 1.69
C ALA A 90 8.31 4.76 2.60
N ASP A 91 7.99 4.76 3.91
CA ASP A 91 8.62 3.85 4.88
C ASP A 91 8.22 2.39 4.59
N ARG A 92 6.96 2.15 4.21
CA ARG A 92 6.48 0.83 3.78
C ARG A 92 7.23 0.34 2.55
N SER A 93 7.31 1.19 1.52
CA SER A 93 8.02 0.88 0.27
C SER A 93 9.51 0.64 0.50
N ALA A 94 10.15 1.37 1.42
CA ALA A 94 11.55 1.15 1.78
C ALA A 94 11.75 -0.20 2.48
N ALA A 95 10.92 -0.53 3.48
CA ALA A 95 11.03 -1.79 4.22
C ALA A 95 10.66 -3.01 3.36
N GLU A 96 9.73 -2.85 2.40
CA GLU A 96 9.41 -3.87 1.39
C GLU A 96 10.63 -4.18 0.52
N ARG A 97 11.31 -3.16 0.00
CA ARG A 97 12.54 -3.33 -0.80
C ARG A 97 13.67 -3.97 0.00
N GLU A 98 13.80 -3.61 1.27
CA GLU A 98 14.76 -4.24 2.17
C GLU A 98 14.47 -5.74 2.30
N LEU A 99 13.20 -6.12 2.52
CA LEU A 99 12.80 -7.53 2.57
C LEU A 99 13.05 -8.26 1.24
N ASP A 100 12.76 -7.63 0.10
CA ASP A 100 13.08 -8.19 -1.22
C ASP A 100 14.57 -8.49 -1.36
N SER A 101 15.42 -7.53 -0.99
CA SER A 101 16.87 -7.67 -1.04
C SER A 101 17.38 -8.77 -0.10
N ALA A 102 16.74 -8.93 1.06
CA ALA A 102 17.09 -9.97 2.03
C ALA A 102 16.66 -11.37 1.58
N LEU A 103 15.53 -11.48 0.87
CA LEU A 103 15.02 -12.75 0.35
C LEU A 103 15.88 -13.32 -0.79
N GLN A 104 16.49 -12.48 -1.63
CA GLN A 104 17.33 -12.93 -2.74
C GLN A 104 18.43 -13.94 -2.35
N PRO A 105 19.33 -13.65 -1.39
CA PRO A 105 20.36 -14.60 -0.97
C PRO A 105 19.75 -15.84 -0.30
N LEU A 106 18.64 -15.69 0.45
CA LEU A 106 17.99 -16.82 1.10
C LEU A 106 17.37 -17.80 0.09
N LEU A 107 16.79 -17.31 -1.00
CA LEU A 107 16.29 -18.14 -2.09
C LEU A 107 17.44 -18.78 -2.89
N ALA A 108 18.57 -18.09 -3.03
CA ALA A 108 19.77 -18.64 -3.66
C ALA A 108 20.35 -19.85 -2.89
N LEU A 109 20.12 -19.96 -1.58
CA LEU A 109 20.50 -21.16 -0.81
C LEU A 109 19.82 -22.43 -1.32
N GLY A 110 18.65 -22.33 -1.96
CA GLY A 110 18.03 -23.47 -2.64
C GLY A 110 18.93 -24.06 -3.73
N GLN A 111 19.73 -23.23 -4.40
CA GLN A 111 20.62 -23.69 -5.47
C GLN A 111 21.87 -24.39 -4.92
N SER A 112 22.43 -23.89 -3.80
CA SER A 112 23.60 -24.48 -3.15
C SER A 112 23.27 -25.69 -2.27
N HIS A 113 22.01 -25.84 -1.84
CA HIS A 113 21.53 -26.96 -1.00
C HIS A 113 20.43 -27.76 -1.72
N PRO A 114 20.77 -28.80 -2.52
CA PRO A 114 19.79 -29.60 -3.28
C PRO A 114 18.68 -30.24 -2.44
N GLN A 115 18.99 -30.58 -1.18
CA GLN A 115 18.02 -31.12 -0.23
C GLN A 115 16.94 -30.10 0.15
N LEU A 116 17.30 -28.82 0.27
CA LEU A 116 16.36 -27.73 0.50
C LEU A 116 15.48 -27.49 -0.74
N ASN A 117 16.07 -27.53 -1.93
CA ASN A 117 15.33 -27.37 -3.20
C ASN A 117 14.31 -28.48 -3.45
N SER A 118 14.55 -29.66 -2.88
CA SER A 118 13.64 -30.81 -2.98
C SER A 118 12.60 -30.84 -1.85
N SER A 119 12.66 -29.90 -0.91
CA SER A 119 11.72 -29.83 0.20
C SER A 119 10.40 -29.22 -0.26
N ASN A 120 9.32 -30.01 -0.20
CA ASN A 120 7.97 -29.52 -0.49
C ASN A 120 7.60 -28.28 0.33
N ASN A 121 8.04 -28.19 1.60
CA ASN A 121 7.78 -27.02 2.43
C ASN A 121 8.45 -25.75 1.89
N PHE A 122 9.68 -25.87 1.39
CA PHE A 122 10.41 -24.73 0.82
C PHE A 122 9.80 -24.27 -0.50
N LEU A 123 9.46 -25.21 -1.39
CA LEU A 123 8.77 -24.91 -2.65
C LEU A 123 7.41 -24.25 -2.42
N ASN A 124 6.59 -24.80 -1.51
CA ASN A 124 5.31 -24.21 -1.16
C ASN A 124 5.46 -22.77 -0.62
N LEU A 125 6.46 -22.50 0.21
CA LEU A 125 6.68 -21.15 0.75
C LEU A 125 7.12 -20.16 -0.33
N GLN A 126 7.95 -20.59 -1.30
CA GLN A 126 8.31 -19.78 -2.46
C GLN A 126 7.08 -19.43 -3.29
N ASP A 127 6.21 -20.41 -3.56
CA ASP A 127 4.98 -20.18 -4.33
C ASP A 127 4.04 -19.20 -3.60
N ASN A 128 3.89 -19.35 -2.28
CA ASN A 128 3.08 -18.42 -1.48
C ASN A 128 3.67 -17.00 -1.46
N LEU A 129 5.00 -16.87 -1.40
CA LEU A 129 5.66 -15.57 -1.49
C LEU A 129 5.47 -14.92 -2.87
N ALA A 130 5.59 -15.70 -3.95
CA ALA A 130 5.36 -15.22 -5.31
C ALA A 130 3.90 -14.80 -5.54
N ASP A 131 2.93 -15.58 -5.05
CA ASP A 131 1.51 -15.23 -5.08
C ASP A 131 1.22 -13.94 -4.28
N THR A 132 1.82 -13.81 -3.10
CA THR A 132 1.70 -12.60 -2.28
C THR A 132 2.29 -11.39 -3.00
N GLU A 133 3.43 -11.54 -3.68
CA GLU A 133 4.04 -10.45 -4.45
C GLU A 133 3.16 -10.00 -5.62
N ASN A 134 2.54 -10.94 -6.33
CA ASN A 134 1.60 -10.63 -7.41
C ASN A 134 0.38 -9.86 -6.89
N LYS A 135 -0.18 -10.27 -5.74
CA LYS A 135 -1.29 -9.58 -5.07
C LYS A 135 -0.88 -8.20 -4.57
N LEU A 136 0.32 -8.08 -4.01
CA LEU A 136 0.89 -6.83 -3.56
C LEU A 136 1.11 -5.86 -4.72
N ALA A 137 1.56 -6.33 -5.88
CA ALA A 137 1.67 -5.51 -7.09
C ALA A 137 0.30 -4.92 -7.51
N PHE A 138 -0.76 -5.74 -7.50
CA PHE A 138 -2.11 -5.27 -7.77
C PHE A 138 -2.62 -4.29 -6.69
N ALA A 139 -2.38 -4.58 -5.41
CA ALA A 139 -2.77 -3.70 -4.31
C ALA A 139 -2.10 -2.32 -4.41
N ARG A 140 -0.80 -2.28 -4.76
CA ARG A 140 -0.05 -1.02 -5.02
C ARG A 140 -0.64 -0.25 -6.19
N GLN A 141 -0.97 -0.93 -7.29
CA GLN A 141 -1.63 -0.30 -8.43
C GLN A 141 -3.00 0.29 -8.03
N TYR A 142 -3.83 -0.49 -7.34
CA TYR A 142 -5.15 -0.05 -6.88
C TYR A 142 -5.07 1.16 -5.94
N TYR A 143 -4.09 1.17 -5.04
CA TYR A 143 -3.78 2.33 -4.21
C TYR A 143 -3.40 3.56 -5.05
N ASN A 144 -2.50 3.38 -6.02
CA ASN A 144 -2.07 4.47 -6.90
C ASN A 144 -3.23 5.04 -7.74
N ASP A 145 -4.14 4.19 -8.22
CA ASP A 145 -5.33 4.62 -8.94
C ASP A 145 -6.30 5.43 -8.04
N ALA A 146 -6.45 5.01 -6.78
CA ALA A 146 -7.23 5.74 -5.78
C ALA A 146 -6.60 7.11 -5.47
N VAL A 147 -5.28 7.15 -5.29
CA VAL A 147 -4.51 8.39 -5.06
C VAL A 147 -4.62 9.32 -6.26
N ALA A 148 -4.48 8.82 -7.49
CA ALA A 148 -4.65 9.60 -8.71
C ALA A 148 -6.05 10.22 -8.78
N THR A 149 -7.08 9.44 -8.43
CA THR A 149 -8.47 9.92 -8.40
C THR A 149 -8.66 11.02 -7.35
N LEU A 150 -8.10 10.83 -6.15
CA LEU A 150 -8.15 11.83 -5.09
C LEU A 150 -7.42 13.12 -5.50
N ASN A 151 -6.15 13.02 -5.86
CA ASN A 151 -5.30 14.17 -6.22
C ASN A 151 -5.89 14.95 -7.42
N LYS A 152 -6.42 14.23 -8.43
CA LYS A 152 -7.15 14.87 -9.54
C LYS A 152 -8.41 15.60 -9.05
N THR A 153 -9.17 15.01 -8.13
CA THR A 153 -10.37 15.65 -7.56
C THR A 153 -9.99 16.91 -6.78
N LEU A 154 -8.88 16.91 -6.04
CA LEU A 154 -8.41 18.08 -5.29
C LEU A 154 -7.93 19.23 -6.19
N THR A 155 -7.45 18.93 -7.40
CA THR A 155 -6.88 19.93 -8.33
C THR A 155 -7.82 20.38 -9.45
N THR A 156 -9.00 19.76 -9.59
CA THR A 156 -9.93 20.05 -10.69
C THR A 156 -11.13 20.90 -10.23
N ILE A 157 -11.53 21.87 -11.06
CA ILE A 157 -12.75 22.67 -10.85
C ILE A 157 -14.01 21.80 -11.05
N PRO A 158 -15.07 21.95 -10.23
CA PRO A 158 -15.24 22.95 -9.17
C PRO A 158 -14.71 22.51 -7.78
N TRP A 159 -14.21 21.29 -7.66
CA TRP A 159 -13.91 20.64 -6.37
C TRP A 159 -12.70 21.24 -5.63
N MET A 160 -11.74 21.81 -6.36
CA MET A 160 -10.57 22.49 -5.78
C MET A 160 -10.95 23.56 -4.74
N PHE A 161 -12.08 24.26 -4.91
CA PHE A 161 -12.56 25.27 -3.96
C PHE A 161 -13.12 24.67 -2.65
N VAL A 162 -13.53 23.40 -2.70
CA VAL A 162 -14.10 22.67 -1.54
C VAL A 162 -13.01 21.91 -0.78
N ALA A 163 -11.89 21.58 -1.42
CA ALA A 163 -10.81 20.77 -0.86
C ALA A 163 -10.26 21.27 0.50
N PRO A 164 -9.95 22.56 0.70
CA PRO A 164 -9.46 23.05 1.99
C PRO A 164 -10.47 22.84 3.13
N LEU A 165 -11.76 22.96 2.83
CA LEU A 165 -12.85 22.79 3.79
C LEU A 165 -13.14 21.32 4.11
N ALA A 166 -12.80 20.40 3.19
CA ALA A 166 -12.90 18.97 3.41
C ALA A 166 -11.78 18.41 4.32
N GLY A 167 -10.72 19.20 4.57
CA GLY A 167 -9.58 18.79 5.39
C GLY A 167 -8.80 17.61 4.78
N VAL A 168 -8.86 17.44 3.47
CA VAL A 168 -8.16 16.37 2.74
C VAL A 168 -7.06 17.00 1.89
N SER A 169 -5.85 16.48 2.05
CA SER A 169 -4.67 16.87 1.26
C SER A 169 -4.35 15.81 0.21
N GLU A 170 -3.48 16.19 -0.73
CA GLU A 170 -2.91 15.23 -1.67
C GLU A 170 -2.20 14.10 -0.92
N ARG A 171 -2.23 12.91 -1.52
CA ARG A 171 -1.59 11.70 -1.02
C ARG A 171 -0.43 11.34 -1.95
N GLU A 172 0.62 10.77 -1.37
CA GLU A 172 1.76 10.27 -2.12
C GLU A 172 1.41 8.97 -2.84
N TYR A 173 1.99 8.76 -4.02
CA TYR A 173 1.90 7.47 -4.71
C TYR A 173 2.82 6.45 -4.04
N TYR A 174 2.42 5.18 -4.09
CA TYR A 174 3.30 4.06 -3.79
C TYR A 174 4.34 3.95 -4.91
N GLN A 175 5.58 4.28 -4.59
CA GLN A 175 6.67 4.22 -5.56
C GLN A 175 7.03 2.78 -5.86
N ILE A 176 7.00 2.45 -7.15
CA ILE A 176 7.54 1.23 -7.73
C ILE A 176 8.79 1.73 -8.48
N ASN A 177 9.98 1.33 -8.02
CA ASN A 177 11.31 1.71 -8.53
C ASN A 177 12.01 2.88 -7.81
N GLY A 178 13.00 2.49 -7.01
CA GLY A 178 14.34 3.08 -7.00
C GLY A 178 15.32 1.94 -7.08
#